data_AF-A0A146M8P1-F1
#
_entry.id   AF-A0A146M8P1-F1
#
_cell.length_a   1.000
_cell.length_b   1.000
_cell.length_c   1.000
_cell.angle_alpha   90.00
_cell.angle_beta   90.00
_cell.angle_gamma   90.00
#
_symmetry.space_group_name_H-M   'P 1'
#
loop_
_entity.id
_entity.type
_entity.pdbx_description
1 polymer ?
#
loop_
_entity_poly.entity_id
_entity_poly.type
_entity_poly.pdbx_seq_one_letter_code
_entity_poly.pdbx_strand_id
1 'polypeptide(L)'
;YLEDLVSLLGKTEPKTISNYLLWRFVRHRVNNLDDRFQEAKQKFYYILFGREESPPRWKNCIAQVNGNMGMAVGAMFVRKYFDEYSKNDTLIMTREIQQSFREILEETTWIDKDTKRLARDKVDAMALRIGYPDSILDKSELDDRYKDCSQPEYSSPLSTTGISRKASITGASGW
;
A
#
# COMPACT_ATOMS: atom_id res chain seq x y z
N TYR A 1 11.02 14.23 22.25
CA TYR A 1 9.68 13.93 21.70
C TYR A 1 8.77 13.25 22.70
N LEU A 2 9.00 11.98 23.11
CA LEU A 2 8.06 11.30 24.03
C LEU A 2 7.98 11.99 25.40
N GLU A 3 9.12 12.45 25.93
CA GLU A 3 9.17 13.24 27.17
C GLU A 3 8.38 14.56 27.04
N ASP A 4 8.59 15.30 25.95
CA ASP A 4 7.87 16.53 25.66
C ASP A 4 6.36 16.31 25.49
N LEU A 5 5.98 15.19 24.87
CA LEU A 5 4.58 14.78 24.70
C LEU A 5 3.93 14.52 26.05
N VAL A 6 4.57 13.77 26.94
CA VAL A 6 4.05 13.51 28.29
C VAL A 6 3.90 14.82 29.08
N SER A 7 4.91 15.69 29.01
CA SER A 7 4.86 17.03 29.62
C SER A 7 3.71 17.88 29.06
N LEU A 8 3.49 17.86 27.75
CA LEU A 8 2.41 18.59 27.09
C LEU A 8 1.04 18.04 27.47
N LEU A 9 0.87 16.71 27.49
CA LEU A 9 -0.39 16.06 27.87
C LEU A 9 -0.73 16.36 29.34
N GLY A 10 0.26 16.39 30.24
CA GLY A 10 0.06 16.75 31.64
C GLY A 10 -0.35 18.21 31.85
N LYS A 11 0.00 19.11 30.92
CA LYS A 11 -0.33 20.55 30.97
C LYS A 11 -1.61 20.92 30.21
N THR A 12 -2.12 20.03 29.36
CA THR A 12 -3.27 20.30 28.49
C THR A 12 -4.57 19.82 29.13
N GLU A 13 -5.63 20.61 29.03
CA GLU A 13 -6.96 20.20 29.53
C GLU A 13 -7.42 18.89 28.87
N PRO A 14 -7.98 17.92 29.64
CA PRO A 14 -8.45 16.65 29.10
C PRO A 14 -9.42 16.80 27.92
N LYS A 15 -10.32 17.79 27.97
CA LYS A 15 -11.29 18.07 26.91
C LYS A 15 -10.61 18.41 25.57
N THR A 16 -9.54 19.17 25.60
CA THR A 16 -8.77 19.54 24.41
C THR A 16 -8.09 18.31 23.79
N ILE A 17 -7.56 17.43 24.63
CA ILE A 17 -6.98 16.15 24.19
C ILE A 17 -8.05 15.29 23.53
N SER A 18 -9.21 15.11 24.17
CA SER A 18 -10.33 14.35 23.62
C SER A 18 -10.83 14.91 22.28
N ASN A 19 -11.00 16.23 22.17
CA ASN A 19 -11.40 16.89 20.94
C ASN A 19 -10.39 16.67 19.81
N TYR A 20 -9.09 16.77 20.13
CA TYR A 20 -8.04 16.52 19.16
C TYR A 20 -8.05 15.07 18.66
N LEU A 21 -8.15 14.09 19.57
CA LEU A 21 -8.21 12.67 19.21
C LEU A 21 -9.45 12.37 18.35
N LEU A 22 -10.62 12.90 18.73
CA LEU A 22 -11.85 12.75 17.97
C LEU A 22 -11.72 13.38 16.57
N TRP A 23 -11.15 14.58 16.48
CA TRP A 23 -10.89 15.22 15.20
C TRP A 23 -9.97 14.40 14.30
N ARG A 24 -8.89 13.82 14.84
CA ARG A 24 -7.99 12.94 14.08
C ARG A 24 -8.73 11.71 13.54
N PHE A 25 -9.60 11.11 14.34
CA PHE A 25 -10.44 9.99 13.92
C PHE A 25 -11.43 10.40 12.83
N VAL A 26 -12.20 11.47 13.04
CA VAL A 26 -13.17 11.98 12.07
C VAL A 26 -12.49 12.27 10.74
N ARG A 27 -11.36 12.99 10.76
CA ARG A 27 -10.56 13.31 9.56
C ARG A 27 -10.17 12.06 8.78
N HIS A 28 -9.82 10.96 9.44
CA HIS A 28 -9.49 9.70 8.78
C HIS A 28 -10.72 9.01 8.17
N ARG A 29 -11.90 9.16 8.79
CA ARG A 29 -13.15 8.53 8.36
C ARG A 29 -13.95 9.33 7.33
N VAL A 30 -13.63 10.61 7.09
CA VAL A 30 -14.36 11.46 6.13
C VAL A 30 -14.53 10.81 4.76
N ASN A 31 -13.54 10.06 4.28
CA ASN A 31 -13.61 9.37 2.98
C ASN A 31 -14.79 8.39 2.85
N ASN A 32 -15.37 7.94 3.96
CA ASN A 32 -16.45 6.95 4.02
C ASN A 32 -17.83 7.60 4.28
N LEU A 33 -17.89 8.93 4.36
CA LEU A 33 -19.12 9.68 4.62
C LEU A 33 -19.69 10.27 3.34
N ASP A 34 -20.91 10.80 3.44
CA ASP A 34 -21.64 11.44 2.35
C ASP A 34 -20.97 12.72 1.84
N ASP A 35 -21.46 13.23 0.72
CA ASP A 35 -20.83 14.31 -0.05
C ASP A 35 -20.64 15.60 0.76
N ARG A 36 -21.49 15.89 1.75
CA ARG A 36 -21.34 17.08 2.61
C ARG A 36 -19.98 17.13 3.31
N PHE A 37 -19.49 15.97 3.78
CA PHE A 37 -18.20 15.87 4.44
C PHE A 37 -17.04 15.86 3.43
N GLN A 38 -17.28 15.29 2.24
CA GLN A 38 -16.29 15.30 1.15
C GLN A 38 -16.03 16.73 0.64
N GLU A 39 -17.08 17.55 0.53
CA GLU A 39 -16.97 18.96 0.17
C GLU A 39 -16.17 19.76 1.20
N ALA A 40 -16.45 19.58 2.50
CA ALA A 40 -15.70 20.22 3.56
C ALA A 40 -14.21 19.85 3.50
N LYS A 41 -13.91 18.56 3.28
CA LYS A 41 -12.55 18.09 3.04
C LYS A 41 -11.95 18.71 1.78
N GLN A 42 -12.69 18.79 0.68
CA GLN A 42 -12.20 19.37 -0.58
C GLN A 42 -11.81 20.84 -0.42
N LYS A 43 -12.63 21.64 0.28
CA LYS A 43 -12.29 23.03 0.62
C LYS A 43 -10.99 23.13 1.42
N PHE A 44 -10.81 22.26 2.41
CA PHE A 44 -9.57 22.20 3.19
C PHE A 44 -8.35 21.83 2.33
N TYR A 45 -8.47 20.84 1.44
CA TYR A 45 -7.39 20.41 0.54
C TYR A 45 -7.09 21.42 -0.57
N TYR A 46 -8.08 22.18 -1.02
CA TYR A 46 -7.88 23.30 -1.94
C TYR A 46 -6.99 24.37 -1.31
N ILE A 47 -7.29 24.78 -0.07
CA ILE A 47 -6.49 25.78 0.65
C ILE A 47 -5.08 25.26 0.94
N LEU A 48 -4.95 23.99 1.35
CA LEU A 48 -3.68 23.43 1.80
C LEU A 48 -2.73 23.08 0.64
N PHE A 49 -3.27 22.58 -0.48
CA PHE A 49 -2.47 22.01 -1.57
C PHE A 49 -2.81 22.59 -2.96
N GLY A 50 -3.75 23.53 -3.06
CA GLY A 50 -4.23 24.04 -4.35
C GLY A 50 -5.03 23.03 -5.16
N ARG A 51 -5.52 21.94 -4.54
CA ARG A 51 -6.22 20.87 -5.28
C ARG A 51 -7.61 21.33 -5.71
N GLU A 52 -7.80 21.60 -6.99
CA GLU A 52 -9.06 22.11 -7.57
C GLU A 52 -10.22 21.12 -7.42
N GLU A 53 -9.99 19.84 -7.74
CA GLU A 53 -11.04 18.83 -7.72
C GLU A 53 -10.70 17.58 -6.88
N SER A 54 -11.73 16.93 -6.34
CA SER A 54 -11.58 15.64 -5.69
C SER A 54 -11.52 14.52 -6.74
N PRO A 55 -10.69 13.47 -6.53
CA PRO A 55 -10.72 12.29 -7.39
C PRO A 55 -12.13 11.67 -7.41
N PRO A 56 -12.60 11.17 -8.57
CA PRO A 56 -13.88 10.50 -8.68
C PRO A 56 -13.95 9.28 -7.74
N ARG A 57 -15.16 8.95 -7.29
CA ARG A 57 -15.41 7.93 -6.27
C ARG A 57 -14.73 6.59 -6.56
N TRP A 58 -14.75 6.12 -7.81
CA TRP A 58 -14.13 4.85 -8.19
C TRP A 58 -12.61 4.83 -7.93
N LYS A 59 -11.89 5.96 -8.15
CA LYS A 59 -10.45 6.06 -7.85
C LYS A 59 -10.21 5.96 -6.34
N ASN A 60 -11.06 6.60 -5.54
CA ASN A 60 -10.99 6.49 -4.09
C ASN A 60 -11.25 5.05 -3.63
N CYS A 61 -12.25 4.37 -4.19
CA CYS A 61 -12.53 2.96 -3.89
C CYS A 61 -11.35 2.05 -4.24
N ILE A 62 -10.75 2.21 -5.43
CA ILE A 62 -9.57 1.43 -5.82
C ILE A 62 -8.41 1.71 -4.87
N ALA A 63 -8.14 2.97 -4.51
CA ALA A 63 -7.08 3.31 -3.57
C ALA A 63 -7.32 2.68 -2.18
N GLN A 64 -8.56 2.64 -1.70
CA GLN A 64 -8.92 1.98 -0.45
C GLN A 64 -8.71 0.46 -0.53
N VAL A 65 -9.19 -0.19 -1.58
CA VAL A 65 -9.00 -1.64 -1.76
C VAL A 65 -7.52 -1.98 -1.91
N ASN A 66 -6.76 -1.21 -2.69
CA ASN A 66 -5.33 -1.41 -2.83
C ASN A 66 -4.55 -1.17 -1.52
N GLY A 67 -4.98 -0.21 -0.70
CA GLY A 67 -4.38 0.04 0.62
C GLY A 67 -4.61 -1.09 1.63
N ASN A 68 -5.75 -1.77 1.55
CA ASN A 68 -6.11 -2.85 2.49
C ASN A 68 -5.78 -4.26 1.96
N MET A 69 -5.89 -4.46 0.64
CA MET A 69 -5.78 -5.75 -0.05
C MET A 69 -4.82 -5.67 -1.24
N GLY A 70 -3.73 -4.90 -1.11
CA GLY A 70 -2.80 -4.62 -2.20
C GLY A 70 -2.20 -5.86 -2.86
N MET A 71 -1.99 -6.95 -2.12
CA MET A 71 -1.47 -8.20 -2.72
C MET A 71 -2.51 -8.86 -3.64
N ALA A 72 -3.80 -8.78 -3.30
CA ALA A 72 -4.87 -9.34 -4.13
C ALA A 72 -5.07 -8.52 -5.40
N VAL A 73 -5.12 -7.19 -5.26
CA VAL A 73 -5.20 -6.27 -6.40
C VAL A 73 -3.94 -6.40 -7.28
N GLY A 74 -2.77 -6.53 -6.66
CA GLY A 74 -1.50 -6.78 -7.33
C GLY A 74 -1.50 -8.09 -8.12
N ALA A 75 -2.02 -9.18 -7.55
CA ALA A 75 -2.14 -10.45 -8.27
C ALA A 75 -3.00 -10.32 -9.53
N MET A 76 -4.12 -9.60 -9.45
CA MET A 76 -4.97 -9.32 -10.62
C MET A 76 -4.24 -8.49 -11.67
N PHE A 77 -3.49 -7.47 -11.25
CA PHE A 77 -2.71 -6.63 -12.16
C PHE A 77 -1.61 -7.43 -12.85
N VAL A 78 -0.86 -8.24 -12.08
CA VAL A 78 0.26 -9.04 -12.58
C VAL A 78 -0.21 -10.04 -13.62
N ARG A 79 -1.27 -10.81 -13.31
CA ARG A 79 -1.83 -11.82 -14.22
C ARG A 79 -2.27 -11.24 -15.58
N LYS A 80 -2.62 -9.96 -15.64
CA LYS A 80 -3.19 -9.34 -16.84
C LYS A 80 -2.22 -8.46 -17.61
N TYR A 81 -1.31 -7.77 -16.92
CA TYR A 81 -0.53 -6.68 -17.51
C TYR A 81 0.97 -6.79 -17.29
N PHE A 82 1.42 -7.62 -16.33
CA PHE A 82 2.83 -7.67 -16.00
C PHE A 82 3.53 -8.75 -16.82
N ASP A 83 4.55 -8.31 -17.56
CA ASP A 83 5.38 -9.18 -18.38
C ASP A 83 6.53 -9.80 -17.57
N GLU A 84 6.67 -11.13 -17.65
CA GLU A 84 7.70 -11.87 -16.92
C GLU A 84 9.10 -11.59 -17.47
N TYR A 85 9.24 -11.35 -18.78
CA TYR A 85 10.53 -10.99 -19.37
C TYR A 85 11.08 -9.69 -18.77
N SER A 86 10.22 -8.68 -18.63
CA SER A 86 10.56 -7.42 -17.97
C SER A 86 11.09 -7.59 -16.53
N LYS A 87 10.58 -8.58 -15.77
CA LYS A 87 11.09 -8.90 -14.43
C LYS A 87 12.48 -9.52 -14.48
N ASN A 88 12.73 -10.44 -15.42
CA ASN A 88 14.04 -11.05 -15.58
C ASN A 88 15.10 -10.04 -16.05
N ASP A 89 14.76 -9.18 -17.01
CA ASP A 89 15.68 -8.16 -17.50
C ASP A 89 16.05 -7.16 -16.40
N THR A 90 15.07 -6.73 -15.60
CA THR A 90 15.32 -5.87 -14.44
C THR A 90 16.17 -6.56 -13.38
N LEU A 91 16.04 -7.88 -13.22
CA LEU A 91 16.86 -8.67 -12.29
C LEU A 91 18.33 -8.71 -12.73
N ILE A 92 18.58 -8.89 -14.03
CA ILE A 92 19.93 -8.85 -14.60
C ILE A 92 20.53 -7.45 -14.39
N MET A 93 19.82 -6.40 -14.79
CA MET A 93 20.27 -5.02 -14.63
C MET A 93 20.58 -4.68 -13.16
N THR A 94 19.76 -5.15 -12.21
CA THR A 94 19.99 -4.89 -10.79
C THR A 94 21.25 -5.60 -10.28
N ARG A 95 21.53 -6.82 -10.76
CA ARG A 95 22.77 -7.55 -10.42
C ARG A 95 24.01 -6.85 -10.99
N GLU A 96 23.91 -6.30 -12.20
CA GLU A 96 24.99 -5.49 -12.80
C GLU A 96 25.26 -4.24 -11.97
N ILE A 97 24.21 -3.53 -11.52
CA ILE A 97 24.37 -2.37 -10.63
C ILE A 97 25.05 -2.76 -9.31
N GLN A 98 24.66 -3.89 -8.70
CA GLN A 98 25.34 -4.40 -7.49
C GLN A 98 26.82 -4.69 -7.76
N GLN A 99 27.14 -5.24 -8.92
CA GLN A 99 28.51 -5.52 -9.32
C GLN A 99 29.33 -4.24 -9.49
N SER A 100 28.82 -3.26 -10.24
CA SER A 100 29.49 -1.97 -10.40
C SER A 100 29.67 -1.24 -9.06
N PHE A 101 28.71 -1.36 -8.14
CA PHE A 101 28.85 -0.78 -6.80
C PHE A 101 29.98 -1.45 -5.99
N ARG A 102 30.17 -2.78 -6.13
CA ARG A 102 31.33 -3.48 -5.54
C ARG A 102 32.65 -2.94 -6.08
N GLU A 103 32.75 -2.73 -7.38
CA GLU A 103 33.95 -2.19 -8.03
C GLU A 103 34.27 -0.77 -7.53
N ILE A 104 33.26 0.09 -7.44
CA ILE A 104 33.40 1.44 -6.88
C ILE A 104 33.89 1.40 -5.43
N LEU A 105 33.37 0.48 -4.60
CA LEU A 105 33.83 0.34 -3.21
C LEU A 105 35.32 -0.02 -3.13
N GLU A 106 35.83 -0.85 -4.04
CA GLU A 106 37.25 -1.21 -4.07
C GLU A 106 38.12 -0.01 -4.46
N GLU A 107 37.72 0.78 -5.47
CA GLU A 107 38.48 1.94 -5.96
C GLU A 107 38.43 3.17 -5.03
N THR A 108 37.41 3.27 -4.18
CA THR A 108 37.17 4.43 -3.34
C THR A 108 38.30 4.67 -2.33
N THR A 109 38.92 5.86 -2.31
CA THR A 109 40.08 6.14 -1.44
C THR A 109 39.73 6.73 -0.07
N TRP A 110 38.51 7.25 0.11
CA TRP A 110 38.10 7.90 1.35
C TRP A 110 37.53 6.95 2.42
N ILE A 111 37.30 5.68 2.06
CA ILE A 111 36.81 4.63 2.98
C ILE A 111 37.96 3.72 3.37
N ASP A 112 38.10 3.43 4.67
CA ASP A 112 39.10 2.49 5.18
C ASP A 112 38.78 1.03 4.81
N LYS A 113 39.78 0.15 4.93
CA LYS A 113 39.68 -1.24 4.49
C LYS A 113 38.66 -2.06 5.27
N ASP A 114 38.51 -1.84 6.57
CA ASP A 114 37.58 -2.61 7.39
C ASP A 114 36.13 -2.21 7.08
N THR A 115 35.88 -0.91 6.90
CA THR A 115 34.58 -0.40 6.47
C THR A 115 34.22 -0.87 5.05
N LYS A 116 35.18 -0.93 4.12
CA LYS A 116 34.95 -1.51 2.77
C LYS A 116 34.50 -2.97 2.82
N ARG A 117 35.13 -3.79 3.66
CA ARG A 117 34.75 -5.20 3.85
C ARG A 117 33.29 -5.30 4.32
N LEU A 118 32.91 -4.55 5.34
CA LEU A 118 31.53 -4.54 5.84
C LEU A 118 30.53 -3.99 4.83
N ALA A 119 30.92 -2.99 4.03
CA ALA A 119 30.09 -2.47 2.95
C ALA A 119 29.85 -3.53 1.87
N ARG A 120 30.86 -4.32 1.53
CA ARG A 120 30.74 -5.45 0.60
C ARG A 120 29.81 -6.54 1.14
N ASP A 121 29.99 -6.94 2.40
CA ASP A 121 29.11 -7.92 3.05
C ASP A 121 27.64 -7.45 3.03
N LYS A 122 27.41 -6.14 3.24
CA LYS A 122 26.07 -5.55 3.15
C LYS A 122 25.50 -5.64 1.74
N VAL A 123 26.29 -5.35 0.70
CA VAL A 123 25.86 -5.43 -0.71
C VAL A 123 25.48 -6.86 -1.07
N ASP A 124 26.27 -7.84 -0.64
CA ASP A 124 26.03 -9.25 -0.92
C ASP A 124 24.80 -9.78 -0.16
N ALA A 125 24.48 -9.19 1.00
CA ALA A 125 23.27 -9.51 1.76
C ALA A 125 21.99 -8.78 1.28
N MET A 126 22.07 -7.89 0.28
CA MET A 126 20.89 -7.16 -0.22
C MET A 126 19.93 -8.11 -0.96
N ALA A 127 18.75 -8.33 -0.38
CA ALA A 127 17.69 -9.09 -1.03
C ALA A 127 17.03 -8.30 -2.17
N LEU A 128 17.00 -8.89 -3.37
CA LEU A 128 16.35 -8.30 -4.55
C LEU A 128 14.86 -8.62 -4.55
N ARG A 129 14.00 -7.59 -4.63
CA ARG A 129 12.54 -7.73 -4.73
C ARG A 129 12.06 -6.93 -5.94
N ILE A 130 11.73 -7.63 -7.03
CA ILE A 130 11.42 -7.01 -8.33
C ILE A 130 9.99 -7.35 -8.75
N GLY A 131 9.19 -6.32 -9.00
CA GLY A 131 7.80 -6.44 -9.46
C GLY A 131 6.85 -6.89 -8.35
N TYR A 132 6.84 -8.18 -8.06
CA TYR A 132 5.91 -8.82 -7.12
C TYR A 132 6.52 -10.09 -6.51
N PRO A 133 6.11 -10.49 -5.29
CA PRO A 133 6.52 -11.77 -4.72
C PRO A 133 5.68 -12.91 -5.28
N ASP A 134 6.33 -14.02 -5.65
CA ASP A 134 5.69 -15.11 -6.40
C ASP A 134 4.48 -15.73 -5.69
N SER A 135 4.48 -15.69 -4.34
CA SER A 135 3.37 -16.04 -3.45
C SER A 135 2.00 -15.47 -3.84
N ILE A 136 1.94 -14.30 -4.48
CA ILE A 136 0.63 -13.70 -4.83
C ILE A 136 -0.05 -14.38 -6.02
N LEU A 137 0.70 -15.15 -6.80
CA LEU A 137 0.15 -15.91 -7.92
C LEU A 137 -0.45 -17.22 -7.45
N ASP A 138 0.01 -17.76 -6.32
CA ASP A 138 -0.63 -18.89 -5.64
C ASP A 138 -1.95 -18.45 -5.02
N LYS A 139 -3.04 -19.09 -5.45
CA LYS A 139 -4.37 -18.79 -4.97
C LYS A 139 -4.55 -19.19 -3.49
N SER A 140 -4.02 -20.34 -3.07
CA SER A 140 -4.20 -20.84 -1.71
C SER A 140 -3.53 -19.90 -0.72
N GLU A 141 -2.29 -19.49 -1.00
CA GLU A 141 -1.54 -18.58 -0.13
C GLU A 141 -2.22 -17.20 -0.05
N LEU A 142 -2.77 -16.72 -1.16
CA LEU A 142 -3.50 -15.46 -1.21
C LEU A 142 -4.82 -15.54 -0.43
N ASP A 143 -5.59 -16.62 -0.59
CA ASP A 143 -6.84 -16.83 0.13
C ASP A 143 -6.58 -16.98 1.64
N ASP A 144 -5.55 -17.74 2.03
CA ASP A 144 -5.13 -17.90 3.43
C ASP A 144 -4.73 -16.57 4.07
N ARG A 145 -4.08 -15.68 3.31
CA ARG A 145 -3.73 -14.33 3.77
C ARG A 145 -4.94 -13.48 4.11
N TYR A 146 -6.06 -13.67 3.42
CA TYR A 146 -7.28 -12.85 3.58
C TYR A 146 -8.45 -13.63 4.21
N LYS A 147 -8.20 -14.81 4.80
CA LYS A 147 -9.23 -15.68 5.39
C LYS A 147 -10.08 -14.99 6.46
N ASP A 148 -9.51 -14.06 7.22
CA ASP A 148 -10.18 -13.34 8.30
C ASP A 148 -10.93 -12.08 7.81
N CYS A 149 -10.82 -11.75 6.52
CA CYS A 149 -11.54 -10.65 5.90
C CYS A 149 -12.93 -11.11 5.44
N SER A 150 -13.86 -11.34 6.37
CA SER A 150 -15.27 -11.54 6.03
C SER A 150 -15.91 -10.20 5.64
N GLN A 151 -16.35 -10.05 4.39
CA GLN A 151 -17.30 -8.99 4.09
C GLN A 151 -18.65 -9.38 4.69
N PRO A 152 -19.32 -8.53 5.47
CA PRO A 152 -20.72 -8.79 5.81
C PRO A 152 -21.48 -8.91 4.49
N GLU A 153 -22.25 -10.00 4.32
CA GLU A 153 -23.12 -10.19 3.17
C GLU A 153 -24.00 -8.96 3.00
N TYR A 154 -23.65 -8.11 2.03
CA TYR A 154 -24.49 -6.98 1.68
C TYR A 154 -25.67 -7.56 0.89
N SER A 155 -26.77 -7.85 1.59
CA SER A 155 -28.06 -8.13 0.96
C SER A 155 -28.50 -6.87 0.23
N SER A 156 -28.05 -6.73 -1.02
CA SER A 156 -28.48 -5.65 -1.89
C SER A 156 -30.00 -5.78 -2.07
N PRO A 157 -30.81 -4.74 -1.83
CA PRO A 157 -32.25 -4.77 -2.12
C PRO A 157 -32.58 -5.05 -3.60
N LEU A 158 -31.56 -5.05 -4.47
CA LEU A 158 -31.64 -5.39 -5.89
C LEU A 158 -31.61 -6.91 -6.16
N SER A 159 -31.55 -7.77 -5.13
CA SER A 159 -31.62 -9.24 -5.31
C SER A 159 -33.05 -9.78 -5.48
N THR A 160 -34.09 -8.94 -5.39
CA THR A 160 -35.49 -9.34 -5.68
C THR A 160 -35.78 -9.48 -7.18
N THR A 161 -34.87 -9.06 -8.06
CA THR A 161 -34.85 -9.56 -9.44
C THR A 161 -33.93 -10.78 -9.49
N GLY A 162 -34.54 -11.97 -9.55
CA GLY A 162 -33.90 -13.28 -9.43
C GLY A 162 -32.77 -13.54 -10.43
N ILE A 163 -31.59 -13.00 -10.15
CA ILE A 163 -30.33 -13.40 -10.78
C ILE A 163 -29.44 -13.92 -9.66
N SER A 164 -29.52 -15.22 -9.44
CA SER A 164 -28.63 -15.96 -8.55
C SER A 164 -27.20 -15.89 -9.10
N ARG A 165 -26.36 -15.02 -8.51
CA ARG A 165 -24.91 -15.08 -8.70
C ARG A 165 -24.29 -15.70 -7.46
N LYS A 166 -24.03 -17.01 -7.53
CA LYS A 166 -23.03 -17.65 -6.69
C LYS A 166 -21.68 -16.98 -6.99
N ALA A 167 -21.17 -16.17 -6.07
CA ALA A 167 -19.78 -15.74 -6.12
C ALA A 167 -18.90 -16.91 -5.64
N SER A 168 -18.70 -17.89 -6.53
CA SER A 168 -17.65 -18.89 -6.39
C SER A 168 -16.42 -18.34 -7.10
N ILE A 169 -15.33 -18.09 -6.37
CA ILE A 169 -14.04 -17.70 -6.94
C ILE A 169 -13.43 -18.97 -7.55
N THR A 170 -14.02 -19.50 -8.62
CA THR A 170 -13.52 -20.67 -9.34
C THR A 170 -13.93 -20.54 -10.80
N GLY A 171 -12.94 -20.34 -11.67
CA GLY A 171 -13.06 -20.56 -13.11
C GLY A 171 -13.59 -19.37 -13.92
N ALA A 172 -12.66 -18.60 -14.49
CA ALA A 172 -12.89 -17.90 -15.74
C ALA A 172 -11.80 -18.35 -16.72
N SER A 173 -11.92 -19.59 -17.18
CA SER A 173 -11.32 -20.05 -18.43
C SER A 173 -12.26 -19.65 -19.57
N GLY A 174 -11.76 -18.84 -20.50
CA GLY A 174 -12.42 -18.49 -21.76
C GLY A 174 -13.17 -17.17 -21.72
N TRP A 175 -12.46 -16.08 -22.05
CA TRP A 175 -12.72 -15.15 -23.16
C TRP A 175 -11.40 -14.41 -23.45
#